data_AF-A0A7Y3W4J4-F1
#
_entry.id   AF-A0A7Y3W4J4-F1
#
_cell.length_a   1.000
_cell.length_b   1.000
_cell.length_c   1.000
_cell.angle_alpha   90.00
_cell.angle_beta   90.00
_cell.angle_gamma   90.00
#
_symmetry.space_group_name_H-M   'P 1'
#
loop_
_entity.id
_entity.type
_entity.pdbx_description
1 polymer ?
#
loop_
_entity_poly.entity_id
_entity_poly.type
_entity_poly.pdbx_seq_one_letter_code
_entity_poly.pdbx_strand_id
1 'polypeptide(L)'
;MSSDKPASQSPLEEAMAKIARPDFGAINAPTPPAPDLSAAAERRETGKVIPATGFGDAKPRRRASDRSGDLSRFPHSDADFARFEERFGMGPGQRTAFDSAFRIVRTNVLQRLKDSGGQIVGITSPTARNGKTVCSIHLARACARRPEQTTVLADLNLQRPLLAGYLDARDFRSGIGFFRGEGRAEDYLTRVAGSNLLLFLSDRATSQSAELLASKRLGHALGAFRDVGPNTVVVVNLPPILGSDDVLTIMPELDGVVLVAEAGQSAFGEVEEAARLIPKEKLLCAILNKAKGVESAETAD
;
A
#
# COMPACT_ATOMS: atom_id res chain seq x y z
N MET A 1 4.10 -2.97 -50.60
CA MET A 1 3.59 -1.98 -49.63
C MET A 1 2.98 -2.77 -48.49
N SER A 2 3.83 -3.23 -47.56
CA SER A 2 3.38 -3.90 -46.34
C SER A 2 3.18 -2.79 -45.30
N SER A 3 1.95 -2.58 -44.88
CA SER A 3 1.62 -1.61 -43.84
C SER A 3 1.97 -2.20 -42.48
N ASP A 4 3.09 -1.78 -41.90
CA ASP A 4 3.37 -1.95 -40.48
C ASP A 4 2.31 -1.16 -39.69
N LYS A 5 1.40 -1.89 -39.06
CA LYS A 5 0.59 -1.34 -37.97
C LYS A 5 1.48 -1.27 -36.73
N PRO A 6 1.53 -0.14 -36.01
CA PRO A 6 2.20 -0.09 -34.72
C PRO A 6 1.56 -1.10 -33.77
N ALA A 7 2.37 -1.77 -32.94
CA ALA A 7 1.91 -2.70 -31.92
C ALA A 7 0.81 -2.05 -31.09
N SER A 8 -0.43 -2.52 -31.24
CA SER A 8 -1.57 -2.00 -30.48
C SER A 8 -1.30 -2.25 -29.01
N GLN A 9 -1.22 -1.17 -28.22
CA GLN A 9 -1.18 -1.25 -26.75
C GLN A 9 -2.30 -2.17 -26.29
N SER A 10 -2.04 -3.00 -25.28
CA SER A 10 -3.07 -3.93 -24.81
C SER A 10 -4.30 -3.14 -24.35
N PRO A 11 -5.54 -3.64 -24.56
CA PRO A 11 -6.75 -2.93 -24.12
C PRO A 11 -6.72 -2.53 -22.64
N LEU A 12 -6.00 -3.29 -21.81
CA LEU A 12 -5.77 -2.98 -20.41
C LEU A 12 -4.83 -1.78 -20.21
N GLU A 13 -3.74 -1.66 -20.97
CA GLU A 13 -2.86 -0.48 -20.92
C GLU A 13 -3.59 0.80 -21.31
N GLU A 14 -4.41 0.75 -22.37
CA GLU A 14 -5.27 1.88 -22.75
C GLU A 14 -6.29 2.21 -21.65
N ALA A 15 -6.87 1.19 -21.01
CA ALA A 15 -7.77 1.37 -19.86
C ALA A 15 -7.08 2.09 -18.72
N MET A 16 -5.88 1.61 -18.36
CA MET A 16 -5.12 2.15 -17.25
C MET A 16 -4.65 3.57 -17.56
N ALA A 17 -4.34 3.88 -18.82
CA ALA A 17 -4.06 5.24 -19.27
C ALA A 17 -5.31 6.16 -19.23
N LYS A 18 -6.52 5.63 -19.46
CA LYS A 18 -7.79 6.37 -19.32
C LYS A 18 -8.21 6.57 -17.86
N ILE A 19 -7.94 5.59 -17.02
CA ILE A 19 -8.23 5.60 -15.58
C ILE A 19 -7.24 6.51 -14.84
N ALA A 20 -5.98 6.49 -15.26
CA ALA A 20 -4.98 7.44 -14.80
C ALA A 20 -5.28 8.83 -15.38
N ARG A 21 -5.03 9.90 -14.60
CA ARG A 21 -5.26 11.26 -15.08
C ARG A 21 -4.30 11.56 -16.26
N PRO A 22 -4.70 12.41 -17.24
CA PRO A 22 -3.97 12.63 -18.49
C PRO A 22 -2.48 12.96 -18.36
N ASP A 23 -2.07 13.48 -17.21
CA ASP A 23 -0.69 13.90 -16.94
C ASP A 23 0.25 12.75 -16.51
N PHE A 24 -0.23 11.54 -16.19
CA PHE A 24 0.59 10.49 -15.57
C PHE A 24 0.08 9.08 -15.91
N GLY A 25 0.69 8.44 -16.91
CA GLY A 25 0.26 7.14 -17.46
C GLY A 25 0.36 5.94 -16.52
N ALA A 26 -0.10 4.79 -17.01
CA ALA A 26 0.06 3.48 -16.39
C ALA A 26 1.56 3.18 -16.16
N ILE A 27 1.93 2.83 -14.94
CA ILE A 27 3.32 2.51 -14.61
C ILE A 27 3.49 0.99 -14.69
N ASN A 28 4.25 0.55 -15.69
CA ASN A 28 4.62 -0.86 -15.88
C ASN A 28 5.69 -1.24 -14.85
N ALA A 29 5.35 -2.13 -13.92
CA ALA A 29 6.29 -2.71 -12.97
C ALA A 29 6.52 -4.20 -13.33
N PRO A 30 7.73 -4.62 -13.72
CA PRO A 30 8.02 -6.03 -14.00
C PRO A 30 7.99 -6.85 -12.68
N THR A 31 7.90 -8.18 -12.72
CA THR A 31 7.53 -8.95 -11.51
C THR A 31 8.21 -10.31 -11.31
N PRO A 32 8.56 -10.66 -10.06
CA PRO A 32 8.86 -12.01 -9.61
C PRO A 32 7.61 -12.81 -9.17
N PRO A 33 7.67 -14.16 -9.13
CA PRO A 33 6.52 -15.02 -8.85
C PRO A 33 5.96 -14.84 -7.43
N ALA A 34 4.62 -14.94 -7.31
CA ALA A 34 3.95 -14.93 -6.02
C ALA A 34 4.18 -16.27 -5.30
N PRO A 35 4.62 -16.27 -4.03
CA PRO A 35 4.74 -17.50 -3.27
C PRO A 35 3.43 -17.95 -2.63
N ASP A 36 3.40 -19.22 -2.25
CA ASP A 36 2.39 -19.77 -1.36
C ASP A 36 2.60 -19.25 0.08
N LEU A 37 1.68 -18.40 0.54
CA LEU A 37 1.62 -17.83 1.88
C LEU A 37 0.37 -18.32 2.63
N SER A 38 -0.13 -19.52 2.32
CA SER A 38 -1.26 -20.17 2.99
C SER A 38 -1.10 -20.16 4.52
N ALA A 39 0.09 -20.48 5.04
CA ALA A 39 0.37 -20.57 6.47
C ALA A 39 0.18 -19.26 7.27
N ALA A 40 0.38 -18.08 6.66
CA ALA A 40 0.17 -16.79 7.36
C ALA A 40 -1.33 -16.44 7.52
N ALA A 41 -2.19 -16.99 6.65
CA ALA A 41 -3.63 -16.73 6.63
C ALA A 41 -4.46 -17.71 7.50
N GLU A 42 -3.84 -18.77 8.03
CA GLU A 42 -4.52 -19.81 8.81
C GLU A 42 -4.77 -19.42 10.27
N ARG A 43 -4.08 -18.39 10.79
CA ARG A 43 -4.34 -17.82 12.12
C ARG A 43 -5.58 -16.94 12.06
N ARG A 44 -6.76 -17.54 12.23
CA ARG A 44 -8.04 -16.83 12.34
C ARG A 44 -8.36 -16.50 13.78
N GLU A 45 -8.79 -15.28 14.02
CA GLU A 45 -9.40 -14.90 15.29
C GLU A 45 -10.79 -15.56 15.40
N THR A 46 -10.96 -16.44 16.38
CA THR A 46 -12.24 -17.12 16.65
C THR A 46 -12.99 -16.42 17.80
N GLY A 47 -14.25 -16.06 17.54
CA GLY A 47 -15.31 -16.04 18.55
C GLY A 47 -15.35 -14.91 19.60
N LYS A 48 -14.47 -13.90 19.57
CA LYS A 48 -14.60 -12.75 20.50
C LYS A 48 -14.98 -11.47 19.73
N VAL A 49 -16.16 -10.94 20.03
CA VAL A 49 -16.59 -9.62 19.52
C VAL A 49 -15.64 -8.57 20.10
N ILE A 50 -15.00 -7.78 19.24
CA ILE A 50 -14.11 -6.70 19.67
C ILE A 50 -15.00 -5.49 19.99
N PRO A 51 -15.18 -5.09 21.26
CA PRO A 51 -16.09 -4.02 21.61
C PRO A 51 -15.54 -2.68 21.07
N ALA A 52 -16.34 -1.96 20.28
CA ALA A 52 -15.95 -0.68 19.66
C ALA A 52 -15.82 0.51 20.65
N THR A 53 -15.97 0.29 21.96
CA THR A 53 -16.11 1.37 22.95
C THR A 53 -14.87 1.56 23.82
N GLY A 54 -14.59 2.83 24.13
CA GLY A 54 -13.53 3.28 25.02
C GLY A 54 -12.35 3.91 24.29
N PHE A 55 -12.38 5.24 24.12
CA PHE A 55 -11.25 6.20 24.12
C PHE A 55 -11.80 7.63 23.98
N GLY A 56 -11.16 8.58 24.66
CA GLY A 56 -11.49 10.02 24.60
C GLY A 56 -11.13 10.66 23.26
N ASP A 57 -11.62 11.88 23.05
CA ASP A 57 -11.62 12.58 21.76
C ASP A 57 -10.25 12.64 21.06
N ALA A 58 -10.28 12.56 19.73
CA ALA A 58 -9.10 12.73 18.88
C ALA A 58 -8.39 14.05 19.22
N LYS A 59 -7.10 13.99 19.52
CA LYS A 59 -6.30 15.21 19.76
C LYS A 59 -6.25 16.07 18.49
N PRO A 60 -6.31 17.41 18.61
CA PRO A 60 -6.15 18.29 17.47
C PRO A 60 -4.79 18.06 16.79
N ARG A 61 -4.78 18.13 15.45
CA ARG A 61 -3.58 17.93 14.61
C ARG A 61 -2.42 18.81 15.09
N ARG A 62 -1.24 18.20 15.30
CA ARG A 62 0.00 18.96 15.56
C ARG A 62 0.52 19.60 14.27
N ARG A 63 1.07 20.82 14.37
CA ARG A 63 1.79 21.43 13.24
C ARG A 63 2.99 20.57 12.87
N ALA A 64 3.31 20.49 11.58
CA ALA A 64 4.45 19.71 11.09
C ALA A 64 5.79 20.11 11.74
N SER A 65 5.94 21.38 12.14
CA SER A 65 7.11 21.91 12.87
C SER A 65 7.29 21.35 14.27
N ASP A 66 6.21 20.87 14.91
CA ASP A 66 6.18 20.48 16.33
C ASP A 66 6.27 18.96 16.50
N ARG A 67 6.40 18.24 15.39
CA ARG A 67 6.53 16.78 15.38
C ARG A 67 7.99 16.42 15.52
N SER A 68 8.31 15.69 16.58
CA SER A 68 9.66 15.17 16.76
C SER A 68 10.02 14.24 15.60
N GLY A 69 11.05 14.61 14.83
CA GLY A 69 11.65 13.76 13.80
C GLY A 69 12.49 12.62 14.37
N ASP A 70 12.60 12.52 15.71
CA ASP A 70 13.28 11.42 16.35
C ASP A 70 12.40 10.16 16.34
N LEU A 71 12.69 9.30 15.36
CA LEU A 71 12.07 7.99 15.22
C LEU A 71 12.76 6.92 16.08
N SER A 72 13.86 7.23 16.78
CA SER A 72 14.56 6.26 17.64
C SER A 72 13.72 5.78 18.83
N ARG A 73 12.68 6.54 19.18
CA ARG A 73 11.68 6.16 20.21
C ARG A 73 10.86 4.91 19.86
N PHE A 74 10.80 4.52 18.59
CA PHE A 74 10.10 3.32 18.16
C PHE A 74 11.02 2.09 18.24
N PRO A 75 10.55 0.95 18.76
CA PRO A 75 11.33 -0.28 18.80
C PRO A 75 11.74 -0.71 17.38
N HIS A 76 12.88 -1.38 17.26
CA HIS A 76 13.35 -1.84 15.95
C HIS A 76 12.51 -3.02 15.47
N SER A 77 12.18 -3.03 14.19
CA SER A 77 11.53 -4.17 13.53
C SER A 77 12.57 -5.22 13.14
N ASP A 78 12.20 -6.48 13.24
CA ASP A 78 12.92 -7.64 12.72
C ASP A 78 12.58 -7.95 11.24
N ALA A 79 11.82 -7.08 10.56
CA ALA A 79 11.44 -7.25 9.16
C ALA A 79 12.67 -7.39 8.23
N ASP A 80 12.72 -8.50 7.50
CA ASP A 80 13.78 -8.86 6.58
C ASP A 80 13.50 -8.32 5.16
N PHE A 81 13.86 -7.05 4.98
CA PHE A 81 13.79 -6.38 3.69
C PHE A 81 14.82 -6.87 2.68
N ALA A 82 15.87 -7.61 3.10
CA ALA A 82 16.84 -8.19 2.19
C ALA A 82 16.25 -9.45 1.54
N ARG A 83 15.67 -10.35 2.35
CA ARG A 83 14.95 -11.52 1.88
C ARG A 83 13.70 -11.17 1.08
N PHE A 84 12.97 -10.12 1.49
CA PHE A 84 11.88 -9.60 0.66
C PHE A 84 12.39 -9.20 -0.73
N GLU A 85 13.53 -8.54 -0.84
CA GLU A 85 14.08 -8.13 -2.14
C GLU A 85 14.66 -9.28 -2.96
N GLU A 86 15.22 -10.30 -2.31
CA GLU A 86 15.64 -11.53 -2.99
C GLU A 86 14.45 -12.24 -3.64
N ARG A 87 13.32 -12.27 -2.94
CA ARG A 87 12.11 -13.00 -3.36
C ARG A 87 11.20 -12.18 -4.28
N PHE A 88 11.11 -10.88 -4.03
CA PHE A 88 10.13 -9.97 -4.63
C PHE A 88 10.75 -8.78 -5.36
N GLY A 89 12.06 -8.65 -5.32
CA GLY A 89 12.80 -7.77 -6.22
C GLY A 89 13.05 -8.43 -7.57
N MET A 90 13.60 -7.65 -8.48
CA MET A 90 14.04 -8.15 -9.78
C MET A 90 15.51 -8.54 -9.73
N GLY A 91 15.94 -9.42 -10.65
CA GLY A 91 17.35 -9.74 -10.84
C GLY A 91 18.21 -8.48 -11.13
N PRO A 92 19.55 -8.55 -10.98
CA PRO A 92 20.43 -7.39 -10.95
C PRO A 92 20.22 -6.36 -12.08
N GLY A 93 19.97 -6.81 -13.32
CA GLY A 93 19.73 -5.95 -14.48
C GLY A 93 18.34 -5.30 -14.57
N GLN A 94 17.30 -5.93 -14.00
CA GLN A 94 15.92 -5.43 -14.03
C GLN A 94 15.54 -4.65 -12.75
N ARG A 95 16.38 -4.76 -11.70
CA ARG A 95 16.22 -4.06 -10.42
C ARG A 95 16.17 -2.55 -10.61
N THR A 96 17.02 -2.00 -11.47
CA THR A 96 17.11 -0.56 -11.74
C THR A 96 15.84 -0.02 -12.40
N ALA A 97 15.27 -0.73 -13.37
CA ALA A 97 14.02 -0.35 -14.03
C ALA A 97 12.84 -0.41 -13.04
N PHE A 98 12.76 -1.46 -12.23
CA PHE A 98 11.72 -1.63 -11.22
C PHE A 98 11.78 -0.56 -10.11
N ASP A 99 12.98 -0.30 -9.55
CA ASP A 99 13.17 0.77 -8.58
C ASP A 99 12.86 2.14 -9.18
N SER A 100 13.19 2.35 -10.46
CA SER A 100 12.86 3.59 -11.19
C SER A 100 11.35 3.76 -11.37
N ALA A 101 10.61 2.70 -11.69
CA ALA A 101 9.16 2.72 -11.76
C ALA A 101 8.54 3.16 -10.41
N PHE A 102 8.98 2.58 -9.29
CA PHE A 102 8.49 2.97 -7.96
C PHE A 102 8.96 4.36 -7.51
N ARG A 103 10.09 4.87 -8.03
CA ARG A 103 10.46 6.29 -7.86
C ARG A 103 9.46 7.22 -8.55
N ILE A 104 8.97 6.86 -9.74
CA ILE A 104 7.93 7.62 -10.47
C ILE A 104 6.61 7.56 -9.69
N VAL A 105 6.16 6.35 -9.30
CA VAL A 105 4.93 6.17 -8.48
C VAL A 105 5.00 7.06 -7.24
N ARG A 106 6.10 6.99 -6.50
CA ARG A 106 6.32 7.80 -5.29
C ARG A 106 6.20 9.29 -5.58
N THR A 107 6.90 9.79 -6.61
CA THR A 107 6.87 11.23 -6.94
C THR A 107 5.44 11.69 -7.21
N ASN A 108 4.68 10.91 -7.99
CA ASN A 108 3.29 11.22 -8.31
C ASN A 108 2.38 11.20 -7.07
N VAL A 109 2.49 10.15 -6.26
CA VAL A 109 1.70 10.01 -5.02
C VAL A 109 2.00 11.15 -4.05
N LEU A 110 3.27 11.45 -3.78
CA LEU A 110 3.65 12.51 -2.85
C LEU A 110 3.23 13.90 -3.35
N GLN A 111 3.35 14.16 -4.66
CA GLN A 111 2.90 15.44 -5.23
C GLN A 111 1.38 15.62 -5.08
N ARG A 112 0.59 14.61 -5.44
CA ARG A 112 -0.88 14.68 -5.34
C ARG A 112 -1.36 14.80 -3.89
N LEU A 113 -0.73 14.08 -2.96
CA LEU A 113 -0.99 14.22 -1.54
C LEU A 113 -0.64 15.62 -1.04
N LYS A 114 0.48 16.18 -1.50
CA LYS A 114 0.87 17.56 -1.16
C LYS A 114 -0.16 18.58 -1.68
N ASP A 115 -0.62 18.43 -2.92
CA ASP A 115 -1.60 19.32 -3.54
C ASP A 115 -2.95 19.31 -2.79
N SER A 116 -3.36 18.16 -2.25
CA SER A 116 -4.59 18.03 -1.46
C SER A 116 -4.41 18.27 0.05
N GLY A 117 -3.17 18.48 0.52
CA GLY A 117 -2.85 18.50 1.96
C GLY A 117 -3.06 17.15 2.66
N GLY A 118 -3.10 16.06 1.88
CA GLY A 118 -3.28 14.69 2.32
C GLY A 118 -1.99 14.02 2.80
N GLN A 119 -2.14 12.91 3.52
CA GLN A 119 -1.04 12.11 4.02
C GLN A 119 -1.28 10.60 3.91
N ILE A 120 -2.53 10.15 3.72
CA ILE A 120 -2.91 8.72 3.75
C ILE A 120 -3.23 8.24 2.34
N VAL A 121 -2.51 7.23 1.89
CA VAL A 121 -2.73 6.58 0.60
C VAL A 121 -3.08 5.11 0.78
N GLY A 122 -4.25 4.70 0.29
CA GLY A 122 -4.66 3.30 0.25
C GLY A 122 -4.18 2.60 -1.01
N ILE A 123 -3.70 1.36 -0.86
CA ILE A 123 -3.27 0.51 -1.99
C ILE A 123 -4.23 -0.68 -2.07
N THR A 124 -4.99 -0.74 -3.16
CA THR A 124 -5.97 -1.80 -3.42
C THR A 124 -5.80 -2.36 -4.84
N SER A 125 -6.58 -3.37 -5.19
CA SER A 125 -6.64 -3.98 -6.51
C SER A 125 -8.08 -4.37 -6.84
N PRO A 126 -8.42 -4.61 -8.12
CA PRO A 126 -9.76 -5.09 -8.46
C PRO A 126 -10.08 -6.42 -7.78
N THR A 127 -9.17 -7.39 -7.90
CA THR A 127 -9.35 -8.75 -7.41
C THR A 127 -8.12 -9.22 -6.61
N ALA A 128 -8.15 -10.44 -6.09
CA ALA A 128 -7.02 -10.99 -5.34
C ALA A 128 -5.80 -11.25 -6.25
N ARG A 129 -4.61 -11.35 -5.65
CA ARG A 129 -3.34 -11.77 -6.31
C ARG A 129 -2.75 -10.81 -7.36
N ASN A 130 -3.31 -9.61 -7.56
CA ASN A 130 -2.73 -8.61 -8.48
C ASN A 130 -1.39 -7.98 -8.02
N GLY A 131 -0.93 -8.30 -6.81
CA GLY A 131 0.37 -7.86 -6.29
C GLY A 131 0.36 -6.56 -5.47
N LYS A 132 -0.83 -6.06 -5.10
CA LYS A 132 -1.01 -4.85 -4.27
C LYS A 132 -0.12 -4.79 -3.01
N THR A 133 0.11 -5.93 -2.35
CA THR A 133 0.91 -6.00 -1.12
C THR A 133 2.40 -5.79 -1.41
N VAL A 134 2.93 -6.39 -2.49
CA VAL A 134 4.30 -6.13 -2.96
C VAL A 134 4.45 -4.67 -3.37
N CYS A 135 3.47 -4.14 -4.12
CA CYS A 135 3.46 -2.74 -4.52
C CYS A 135 3.41 -1.78 -3.32
N SER A 136 2.64 -2.10 -2.27
CA SER A 136 2.59 -1.29 -1.05
C SER A 136 3.94 -1.24 -0.33
N ILE A 137 4.65 -2.36 -0.26
CA ILE A 137 5.98 -2.44 0.36
C ILE A 137 6.97 -1.59 -0.44
N HIS A 138 7.03 -1.77 -1.76
CA HIS A 138 7.95 -1.01 -2.60
C HIS A 138 7.64 0.49 -2.63
N LEU A 139 6.36 0.89 -2.64
CA LEU A 139 5.98 2.30 -2.54
C LEU A 139 6.41 2.88 -1.18
N ALA A 140 6.14 2.19 -0.08
CA ALA A 140 6.55 2.64 1.25
C ALA A 140 8.07 2.77 1.38
N ARG A 141 8.85 1.80 0.86
CA ARG A 141 10.31 1.91 0.78
C ARG A 141 10.74 3.09 -0.07
N ALA A 142 10.13 3.29 -1.24
CA ALA A 142 10.45 4.40 -2.11
C ALA A 142 10.23 5.75 -1.42
N CYS A 143 9.12 5.92 -0.70
CA CYS A 143 8.82 7.09 0.13
C CYS A 143 9.87 7.29 1.22
N ALA A 144 10.19 6.24 1.98
CA ALA A 144 11.13 6.29 3.10
C ALA A 144 12.59 6.57 2.69
N ARG A 145 12.93 6.43 1.40
CA ARG A 145 14.24 6.82 0.85
C ARG A 145 14.46 8.33 0.79
N ARG A 146 13.42 9.17 0.97
CA ARG A 146 13.58 10.62 1.10
C ARG A 146 13.93 10.97 2.56
N PRO A 147 15.10 11.56 2.84
CA PRO A 147 15.55 11.83 4.22
C PRO A 147 14.58 12.64 5.08
N GLU A 148 13.83 13.54 4.46
CA GLU A 148 12.85 14.43 5.09
C GLU A 148 11.45 13.84 5.24
N GLN A 149 11.22 12.62 4.74
CA GLN A 149 9.93 11.95 4.71
C GLN A 149 9.89 10.85 5.77
N THR A 150 8.91 10.92 6.67
CA THR A 150 8.54 9.79 7.52
C THR A 150 7.51 8.94 6.79
N THR A 151 7.66 7.61 6.78
CA THR A 151 6.69 6.71 6.14
C THR A 151 6.16 5.70 7.13
N VAL A 152 4.85 5.51 7.16
CA VAL A 152 4.20 4.39 7.87
C VAL A 152 3.64 3.43 6.82
N LEU A 153 3.95 2.14 6.93
CA LEU A 153 3.30 1.08 6.17
C LEU A 153 2.39 0.30 7.11
N ALA A 154 1.08 0.37 6.87
CA ALA A 154 0.06 -0.26 7.72
C ALA A 154 -0.65 -1.41 7.00
N ASP A 155 -0.74 -2.57 7.64
CA ASP A 155 -1.55 -3.70 7.16
C ASP A 155 -2.99 -3.57 7.65
N LEU A 156 -3.86 -3.00 6.80
CA LEU A 156 -5.30 -2.90 7.05
C LEU A 156 -6.12 -3.85 6.16
N ASN A 157 -5.47 -4.83 5.55
CA ASN A 157 -6.14 -5.99 4.97
C ASN A 157 -6.43 -7.01 6.09
N LEU A 158 -7.28 -6.64 7.05
CA LEU A 158 -7.44 -7.43 8.28
C LEU A 158 -8.14 -8.78 8.04
N GLN A 159 -8.84 -8.95 6.92
CA GLN A 159 -9.37 -10.26 6.49
C GLN A 159 -8.25 -11.24 6.13
N ARG A 160 -7.11 -10.74 5.63
CA ARG A 160 -5.94 -11.54 5.24
C ARG A 160 -4.67 -10.69 5.35
N PRO A 161 -4.14 -10.47 6.56
CA PRO A 161 -2.92 -9.71 6.72
C PRO A 161 -1.76 -10.50 6.13
N LEU A 162 -0.93 -9.83 5.34
CA LEU A 162 0.14 -10.48 4.58
C LEU A 162 1.49 -9.79 4.80
N LEU A 163 1.52 -8.52 5.21
CA LEU A 163 2.77 -7.75 5.27
C LEU A 163 3.80 -8.41 6.19
N ALA A 164 3.40 -8.90 7.36
CA ALA A 164 4.31 -9.61 8.26
C ALA A 164 4.97 -10.82 7.60
N GLY A 165 4.20 -11.63 6.86
CA GLY A 165 4.72 -12.80 6.14
C GLY A 165 5.59 -12.45 4.94
N TYR A 166 5.29 -11.37 4.21
CA TYR A 166 6.14 -10.89 3.11
C TYR A 166 7.49 -10.36 3.61
N LEU A 167 7.50 -9.78 4.81
CA LEU A 167 8.69 -9.21 5.43
C LEU A 167 9.40 -10.18 6.39
N ASP A 168 8.92 -11.43 6.54
CA ASP A 168 9.40 -12.39 7.56
C ASP A 168 9.53 -11.78 8.97
N ALA A 169 8.67 -10.81 9.30
CA ALA A 169 8.64 -10.17 10.60
C ALA A 169 7.93 -11.09 11.60
N ARG A 170 8.50 -11.27 12.78
CA ARG A 170 8.03 -12.23 13.80
C ARG A 170 7.87 -11.62 15.18
N ASP A 171 8.70 -10.63 15.51
CA ASP A 171 8.69 -9.93 16.78
C ASP A 171 8.09 -8.52 16.65
N PHE A 172 6.75 -8.47 16.71
CA PHE A 172 6.00 -7.22 16.72
C PHE A 172 4.69 -7.37 17.50
N ARG A 173 4.21 -6.25 18.06
CA ARG A 173 2.85 -6.19 18.60
C ARG A 173 1.87 -6.10 17.45
N SER A 174 0.99 -7.08 17.34
CA SER A 174 -0.04 -7.12 16.29
C SER A 174 -1.04 -5.98 16.44
N GLY A 175 -1.31 -5.27 15.34
CA GLY A 175 -2.29 -4.20 15.26
C GLY A 175 -3.71 -4.62 15.65
N ILE A 176 -4.02 -5.91 15.62
CA ILE A 176 -5.26 -6.45 16.18
C ILE A 176 -5.40 -6.15 17.68
N GLY A 177 -4.31 -6.16 18.44
CA GLY A 177 -4.33 -5.77 19.85
C GLY A 177 -4.72 -4.29 20.04
N PHE A 178 -4.33 -3.41 19.12
CA PHE A 178 -4.76 -2.00 19.13
C PHE A 178 -6.27 -1.90 18.97
N PHE A 179 -6.84 -2.63 18.01
CA PHE A 179 -8.28 -2.63 17.77
C PHE A 179 -9.08 -3.15 18.99
N ARG A 180 -8.46 -4.02 19.80
CA ARG A 180 -8.98 -4.48 21.10
C ARG A 180 -8.81 -3.50 22.25
N GLY A 181 -8.12 -2.37 22.04
CA GLY A 181 -7.88 -1.36 23.06
C GLY A 181 -6.74 -1.68 24.03
N GLU A 182 -5.83 -2.58 23.65
CA GLU A 182 -4.71 -3.04 24.50
C GLU A 182 -3.51 -2.05 24.52
N GLY A 183 -3.68 -0.84 23.98
CA GLY A 183 -2.62 0.18 23.93
C GLY A 183 -2.95 1.34 22.99
N ARG A 184 -2.01 2.27 22.87
CA ARG A 184 -2.09 3.38 21.89
C ARG A 184 -1.59 2.90 20.53
N ALA A 185 -2.04 3.51 19.45
CA ALA A 185 -1.66 3.09 18.09
C ALA A 185 -0.14 3.13 17.87
N GLU A 186 0.55 4.11 18.46
CA GLU A 186 1.99 4.28 18.39
C GLU A 186 2.76 3.11 19.03
N ASP A 187 2.16 2.42 20.00
CA ASP A 187 2.77 1.29 20.72
C ASP A 187 2.85 0.02 19.86
N TYR A 188 2.26 0.03 18.66
CA TYR A 188 2.25 -1.06 17.68
C TYR A 188 3.09 -0.72 16.44
N LEU A 189 3.79 0.42 16.45
CA LEU A 189 4.73 0.79 15.40
C LEU A 189 6.12 0.27 15.72
N THR A 190 6.73 -0.39 14.74
CA THR A 190 8.14 -0.77 14.78
C THR A 190 8.90 -0.06 13.66
N ARG A 191 10.17 0.30 13.89
CA ARG A 191 11.00 1.02 12.94
C ARG A 191 11.95 0.09 12.22
N VAL A 192 11.99 0.18 10.90
CA VAL A 192 12.96 -0.53 10.08
C VAL A 192 14.34 0.12 10.25
N ALA A 193 15.33 -0.66 10.66
CA ALA A 193 16.68 -0.19 10.97
C ALA A 193 17.29 0.61 9.81
N GLY A 194 17.96 1.73 10.14
CA GLY A 194 18.61 2.59 9.15
C GLY A 194 17.66 3.33 8.20
N SER A 195 16.35 3.39 8.49
CA SER A 195 15.37 4.05 7.63
C SER A 195 14.35 4.89 8.41
N ASN A 196 13.57 5.68 7.65
CA ASN A 196 12.42 6.43 8.13
C ASN A 196 11.09 5.68 7.93
N LEU A 197 11.14 4.34 7.82
CA LEU A 197 9.98 3.49 7.64
C LEU A 197 9.54 2.88 8.98
N LEU A 198 8.29 3.13 9.33
CA LEU A 198 7.58 2.49 10.43
C LEU A 198 6.59 1.47 9.89
N LEU A 199 6.42 0.35 10.60
CA LEU A 199 5.52 -0.73 10.24
C LEU A 199 4.43 -0.85 11.30
N PHE A 200 3.17 -0.92 10.85
CA PHE A 200 2.03 -1.35 11.65
C PHE A 200 1.53 -2.66 11.06
N LEU A 201 1.85 -3.78 11.70
CA LEU A 201 1.62 -5.12 11.16
C LEU A 201 0.55 -5.86 11.96
N SER A 202 -0.17 -6.75 11.28
CA SER A 202 -1.14 -7.67 11.89
C SER A 202 -0.71 -9.11 11.64
N ASP A 203 -0.90 -9.99 12.63
CA ASP A 203 -0.45 -11.39 12.62
C ASP A 203 -1.60 -12.40 12.47
N ARG A 204 -2.85 -11.93 12.46
CA ARG A 204 -4.05 -12.78 12.44
C ARG A 204 -5.18 -12.13 11.65
N ALA A 205 -5.92 -12.97 10.93
CA ALA A 205 -7.10 -12.56 10.21
C ALA A 205 -8.30 -12.37 11.15
N THR A 206 -9.18 -11.42 10.85
CA THR A 206 -10.44 -11.21 11.55
C THR A 206 -11.61 -11.14 10.58
N SER A 207 -12.75 -11.72 10.98
CA SER A 207 -14.01 -11.60 10.23
C SER A 207 -14.73 -10.28 10.50
N GLN A 208 -14.32 -9.52 11.53
CA GLN A 208 -14.90 -8.21 11.91
C GLN A 208 -14.15 -7.05 11.23
N SER A 209 -13.61 -7.26 10.03
CA SER A 209 -12.70 -6.31 9.39
C SER A 209 -13.39 -4.96 9.12
N ALA A 210 -14.57 -5.00 8.48
CA ALA A 210 -15.34 -3.80 8.18
C ALA A 210 -15.72 -3.02 9.45
N GLU A 211 -16.15 -3.69 10.52
CA GLU A 211 -16.51 -3.00 11.78
C GLU A 211 -15.29 -2.33 12.44
N LEU A 212 -14.13 -2.98 12.40
CA LEU A 212 -12.90 -2.39 12.91
C LEU A 212 -12.46 -1.19 12.07
N LEU A 213 -12.62 -1.27 10.75
CA LEU A 213 -12.27 -0.18 9.84
C LEU A 213 -13.26 0.99 9.92
N ALA A 214 -14.53 0.74 10.23
CA ALA A 214 -15.54 1.77 10.48
C ALA A 214 -15.38 2.45 11.86
N SER A 215 -14.55 1.89 12.74
CA SER A 215 -14.46 2.33 14.12
C SER A 215 -13.73 3.67 14.28
N LYS A 216 -14.11 4.44 15.31
CA LYS A 216 -13.36 5.64 15.73
C LYS A 216 -11.90 5.34 16.06
N ARG A 217 -11.59 4.10 16.48
CA ARG A 217 -10.21 3.66 16.74
C ARG A 217 -9.34 3.74 15.50
N LEU A 218 -9.86 3.38 14.33
CA LEU A 218 -9.10 3.52 13.10
C LEU A 218 -8.75 4.99 12.85
N GLY A 219 -9.72 5.90 12.93
CA GLY A 219 -9.48 7.33 12.76
C GLY A 219 -8.43 7.87 13.74
N HIS A 220 -8.45 7.39 15.00
CA HIS A 220 -7.45 7.74 16.00
C HIS A 220 -6.05 7.19 15.64
N ALA A 221 -5.95 5.95 15.18
CA ALA A 221 -4.69 5.37 14.74
C ALA A 221 -4.12 6.12 13.53
N LEU A 222 -4.93 6.38 12.51
CA LEU A 222 -4.52 7.11 11.33
C LEU A 222 -4.11 8.56 11.66
N GLY A 223 -4.81 9.20 12.61
CA GLY A 223 -4.40 10.50 13.17
C GLY A 223 -3.04 10.43 13.87
N ALA A 224 -2.82 9.43 14.73
CA ALA A 224 -1.55 9.22 15.39
C ALA A 224 -0.42 8.95 14.38
N PHE A 225 -0.67 8.11 13.37
CA PHE A 225 0.27 7.80 12.29
C PHE A 225 0.64 9.03 11.48
N ARG A 226 -0.33 9.89 11.17
CA ARG A 226 -0.08 11.18 10.51
C ARG A 226 0.88 12.06 11.31
N ASP A 227 0.87 11.96 12.64
CA ASP A 227 1.60 12.83 13.57
C ASP A 227 2.94 12.25 14.07
N VAL A 228 3.33 11.03 13.68
CA VAL A 228 4.56 10.38 14.19
C VAL A 228 5.85 11.10 13.82
N GLY A 229 5.87 11.85 12.73
CA GLY A 229 7.07 12.57 12.29
C GLY A 229 6.76 13.73 11.33
N PRO A 230 7.82 14.43 10.88
CA PRO A 230 7.71 15.45 9.84
C PRO A 230 7.36 14.79 8.50
N ASN A 231 6.57 15.50 7.70
CA ASN A 231 6.14 15.09 6.36
C ASN A 231 5.75 13.60 6.33
N THR A 232 4.84 13.16 7.20
CA THR A 232 4.49 11.73 7.22
C THR A 232 3.62 11.37 6.03
N VAL A 233 3.91 10.24 5.38
CA VAL A 233 2.99 9.54 4.48
C VAL A 233 2.63 8.18 5.07
N VAL A 234 1.34 7.87 5.11
CA VAL A 234 0.80 6.60 5.60
C VAL A 234 0.34 5.79 4.39
N VAL A 235 1.09 4.75 4.06
CA VAL A 235 0.74 3.77 3.02
C VAL A 235 -0.05 2.65 3.67
N VAL A 236 -1.28 2.45 3.22
CA VAL A 236 -2.21 1.46 3.78
C VAL A 236 -2.40 0.33 2.77
N ASN A 237 -2.00 -0.89 3.14
CA ASN A 237 -2.33 -2.09 2.37
C ASN A 237 -3.78 -2.51 2.66
N LEU A 238 -4.61 -2.60 1.62
CA LEU A 238 -6.04 -2.90 1.71
C LEU A 238 -6.39 -4.22 1.02
N PRO A 239 -7.58 -4.81 1.26
CA PRO A 239 -8.07 -5.93 0.45
C PRO A 239 -8.41 -5.47 -0.98
N PRO A 240 -8.72 -6.41 -1.91
CA PRO A 240 -9.31 -6.07 -3.20
C PRO A 240 -10.67 -5.39 -3.06
N ILE A 241 -10.96 -4.40 -3.90
CA ILE A 241 -12.15 -3.56 -3.78
C ILE A 241 -13.44 -4.22 -4.27
N LEU A 242 -13.38 -5.16 -5.23
CA LEU A 242 -14.60 -5.80 -5.77
C LEU A 242 -15.12 -6.97 -4.91
N GLY A 243 -14.37 -7.40 -3.90
CA GLY A 243 -14.71 -8.57 -3.08
C GLY A 243 -14.86 -8.28 -1.59
N SER A 244 -14.78 -7.02 -1.17
CA SER A 244 -14.78 -6.63 0.24
C SER A 244 -15.30 -5.19 0.39
N ASP A 245 -16.16 -4.98 1.38
CA ASP A 245 -16.66 -3.67 1.80
C ASP A 245 -15.65 -2.88 2.65
N ASP A 246 -14.55 -3.51 3.11
CA ASP A 246 -13.47 -2.89 3.87
C ASP A 246 -12.93 -1.62 3.18
N VAL A 247 -12.69 -1.67 1.87
CA VAL A 247 -12.11 -0.56 1.10
C VAL A 247 -13.07 0.62 1.04
N LEU A 248 -14.37 0.33 0.84
CA LEU A 248 -15.41 1.36 0.82
C LEU A 248 -15.59 1.97 2.21
N THR A 249 -15.46 1.15 3.26
CA THR A 249 -15.57 1.54 4.66
C THR A 249 -14.47 2.51 5.08
N ILE A 250 -13.21 2.22 4.73
CA ILE A 250 -12.07 3.11 5.04
C ILE A 250 -11.94 4.30 4.08
N MET A 251 -12.61 4.26 2.91
CA MET A 251 -12.50 5.29 1.87
C MET A 251 -12.59 6.74 2.37
N PRO A 252 -13.47 7.10 3.33
CA PRO A 252 -13.54 8.46 3.86
C PRO A 252 -12.24 8.92 4.53
N GLU A 253 -11.50 8.02 5.17
CA GLU A 253 -10.24 8.30 5.88
C GLU A 253 -9.02 8.43 4.96
N LEU A 254 -9.11 7.89 3.74
CA LEU A 254 -8.04 7.94 2.75
C LEU A 254 -7.99 9.31 2.07
N ASP A 255 -6.80 9.86 1.91
CA ASP A 255 -6.59 11.10 1.14
C ASP A 255 -6.32 10.80 -0.36
N GLY A 256 -5.96 9.55 -0.67
CA GLY A 256 -5.85 9.06 -2.03
C GLY A 256 -5.76 7.54 -2.10
N VAL A 257 -5.89 7.00 -3.31
CA VAL A 257 -5.88 5.57 -3.61
C VAL A 257 -4.98 5.30 -4.81
N VAL A 258 -4.18 4.23 -4.71
CA VAL A 258 -3.48 3.63 -5.84
C VAL A 258 -4.14 2.30 -6.17
N LEU A 259 -4.57 2.15 -7.42
CA LEU A 259 -5.17 0.93 -7.92
C LEU A 259 -4.12 0.05 -8.61
N VAL A 260 -3.93 -1.18 -8.15
CA VAL A 260 -2.97 -2.13 -8.73
C VAL A 260 -3.70 -3.17 -9.56
N ALA A 261 -3.41 -3.21 -10.86
CA ALA A 261 -3.90 -4.23 -11.78
C ALA A 261 -2.75 -5.14 -12.23
N GLU A 262 -3.08 -6.36 -12.67
CA GLU A 262 -2.12 -7.35 -13.14
C GLU A 262 -2.19 -7.51 -14.66
N ALA A 263 -1.05 -7.31 -15.32
CA ALA A 263 -0.93 -7.46 -16.77
C ALA A 263 -1.27 -8.89 -17.20
N GLY A 264 -2.18 -8.98 -18.18
CA GLY A 264 -2.61 -10.25 -18.75
C GLY A 264 -3.45 -11.14 -17.82
N GLN A 265 -3.81 -10.69 -16.61
CA GLN A 265 -4.67 -11.44 -15.69
C GLN A 265 -5.87 -10.65 -15.19
N SER A 266 -5.73 -9.35 -14.90
CA SER A 266 -6.87 -8.51 -14.54
C SER A 266 -7.77 -8.29 -15.75
N ALA A 267 -9.06 -8.62 -15.63
CA ALA A 267 -10.00 -8.34 -16.71
C ALA A 267 -10.27 -6.84 -16.78
N PHE A 268 -10.37 -6.30 -17.99
CA PHE A 268 -10.64 -4.88 -18.23
C PHE A 268 -11.87 -4.38 -17.45
N GLY A 269 -12.98 -5.12 -17.52
CA GLY A 269 -14.22 -4.74 -16.84
C GLY A 269 -14.10 -4.70 -15.32
N GLU A 270 -13.27 -5.56 -14.73
CA GLU A 270 -13.00 -5.54 -13.28
C GLU A 270 -12.19 -4.30 -12.90
N VAL A 271 -11.20 -3.91 -13.71
CA VAL A 271 -10.39 -2.71 -13.45
C VAL A 271 -11.23 -1.45 -13.57
N GLU A 272 -12.11 -1.39 -14.58
CA GLU A 272 -13.04 -0.27 -14.75
C GLU A 272 -14.04 -0.18 -13.61
N GLU A 273 -14.64 -1.30 -13.20
CA GLU A 273 -15.56 -1.34 -12.06
C GLU A 273 -14.86 -0.94 -10.76
N ALA A 274 -13.66 -1.44 -10.52
CA ALA A 274 -12.85 -1.07 -9.36
C ALA A 274 -12.55 0.44 -9.34
N ALA A 275 -12.23 1.03 -10.50
CA ALA A 275 -12.01 2.47 -10.62
C ALA A 275 -13.29 3.28 -10.38
N ARG A 276 -14.46 2.78 -10.81
CA ARG A 276 -15.77 3.43 -10.57
C ARG A 276 -16.13 3.51 -9.08
N LEU A 277 -15.71 2.54 -8.28
CA LEU A 277 -15.93 2.53 -6.83
C LEU A 277 -15.03 3.51 -6.07
N ILE A 278 -13.96 4.00 -6.69
CA ILE A 278 -13.03 4.97 -6.07
C ILE A 278 -13.45 6.38 -6.50
N PRO A 279 -13.64 7.33 -5.56
CA PRO A 279 -13.89 8.72 -5.92
C PRO A 279 -12.78 9.26 -6.84
N LYS A 280 -13.16 9.87 -7.97
CA LYS A 280 -12.22 10.30 -9.02
C LYS A 280 -11.14 11.24 -8.48
N GLU A 281 -11.48 12.07 -7.50
CA GLU A 281 -10.60 12.98 -6.81
C GLU A 281 -9.52 12.26 -5.98
N LYS A 282 -9.85 11.07 -5.42
CA LYS A 282 -8.97 10.25 -4.59
C LYS A 282 -8.12 9.27 -5.39
N LEU A 283 -8.51 8.89 -6.61
CA LEU A 283 -7.69 8.02 -7.45
C LEU A 283 -6.41 8.76 -7.90
N LEU A 284 -5.28 8.43 -7.28
CA LEU A 284 -4.00 9.12 -7.50
C LEU A 284 -3.29 8.63 -8.76
N CYS A 285 -3.22 7.32 -8.91
CA CYS A 285 -2.66 6.64 -10.08
C CYS A 285 -3.08 5.17 -10.09
N ALA A 286 -2.73 4.50 -11.19
CA ALA A 286 -2.88 3.06 -11.31
C ALA A 286 -1.55 2.42 -11.73
N ILE A 287 -1.24 1.25 -11.16
CA ILE A 287 -0.01 0.50 -11.41
C ILE A 287 -0.38 -0.75 -12.21
N LEU A 288 0.24 -0.93 -13.38
CA LEU A 288 0.17 -2.17 -14.13
C LEU A 288 1.32 -3.07 -13.69
N ASN A 289 1.03 -3.95 -12.74
CA ASN A 289 1.98 -4.90 -12.19
C ASN A 289 2.09 -6.13 -13.10
N LYS A 290 3.21 -6.84 -13.08
CA LYS A 290 3.49 -8.03 -13.93
C LYS A 290 3.55 -7.76 -15.42
N ALA A 291 3.71 -6.50 -15.82
CA ALA A 291 3.94 -6.16 -17.22
C ALA A 291 5.28 -6.74 -17.69
N LYS A 292 5.27 -7.45 -18.82
CA LYS A 292 6.51 -7.79 -19.52
C LYS A 292 7.09 -6.48 -20.08
N GLY A 293 8.41 -6.31 -20.01
CA GLY A 293 9.06 -5.11 -20.53
C GLY A 293 8.65 -4.87 -21.98
N VAL A 294 8.37 -3.62 -22.33
CA VAL A 294 8.36 -3.21 -23.73
C VAL A 294 9.80 -3.40 -24.19
N GLU A 295 10.08 -4.44 -24.98
CA GLU A 295 11.32 -4.48 -25.75
C GLU A 295 11.33 -3.18 -26.54
N SER A 296 12.23 -2.26 -26.18
CA SER A 296 12.60 -1.16 -27.05
C SER A 296 12.95 -1.80 -28.37
N ALA A 297 12.12 -1.59 -29.38
CA ALA A 297 12.35 -2.07 -30.73
C ALA A 297 13.78 -1.68 -31.10
N GLU A 298 14.68 -2.65 -31.10
CA GLU A 298 15.96 -2.49 -31.77
C GLU A 298 15.59 -2.18 -33.21
N THR A 299 15.89 -0.95 -33.61
CA THR A 299 16.02 -0.52 -35.00
C THR A 299 16.88 -1.56 -35.71
N ALA A 300 16.23 -2.46 -36.45
CA ALA A 300 16.89 -3.24 -37.48
C ALA A 300 17.18 -2.27 -38.64
N ASP A 301 18.46 -1.91 -38.77
CA ASP A 301 19.05 -1.37 -40.00
C ASP A 301 18.93 -2.39 -41.16
#